data_AF-A0A1U7T8R8-F1
#
_entry.id   AF-A0A1U7T8R8-F1
#
_cell.length_a   1.000
_cell.length_b   1.000
_cell.length_c   1.000
_cell.angle_alpha   90.00
_cell.angle_beta   90.00
_cell.angle_gamma   90.00
#
_symmetry.space_group_name_H-M   'P 1'
#
loop_
_entity.id
_entity.type
_entity.pdbx_description
1 polymer ?
#
loop_
_entity_poly.entity_id
_entity_poly.type
_entity_poly.pdbx_seq_one_letter_code
_entity_poly.pdbx_strand_id
1 'polypeptide(L)'
;MSLTHKTFTNTSVAFQTEYTVVSSSCCTSLDYIVTYLFKHIAKEGKKPLRCREATQAGQRLLHFMQQNPDVLQQMMSVLMNTIVFEDCRNQWSVSRPLLGLILLNEKCFSELRASLIDSQPLPKQEALAQCFRNLMEGVEQNLSIKNRDRFTQNLSVFRRDMTEALRSDSSTEPCSLDMMS
;
A
#
# COMPACT_ATOMS: atom_id res chain seq x y z
N MET A 1 -8.80 -30.56 27.38
CA MET A 1 -8.52 -29.16 26.97
C MET A 1 -7.48 -29.02 25.84
N SER A 2 -6.55 -29.97 25.61
CA SER A 2 -5.51 -29.81 24.57
C SER A 2 -5.94 -30.03 23.10
N LEU A 3 -7.00 -30.81 22.83
CA LEU A 3 -7.39 -31.16 21.46
C LEU A 3 -8.22 -30.05 20.80
N THR A 4 -9.21 -29.49 21.52
CA THR A 4 -10.11 -28.45 21.03
C THR A 4 -9.38 -27.14 20.70
N HIS A 5 -8.37 -26.78 21.50
CA HIS A 5 -7.53 -25.61 21.23
C HIS A 5 -6.66 -25.81 19.98
N LYS A 6 -6.05 -26.99 19.80
CA LYS A 6 -5.28 -27.31 18.59
C LYS A 6 -6.14 -27.29 17.34
N THR A 7 -7.36 -27.82 17.39
CA THR A 7 -8.28 -27.79 16.25
C THR A 7 -8.68 -26.35 15.90
N PHE A 8 -9.03 -25.52 16.88
CA PHE A 8 -9.40 -24.13 16.64
C PHE A 8 -8.23 -23.30 16.08
N THR A 9 -7.02 -23.47 16.61
CA THR A 9 -5.82 -22.81 16.08
C THR A 9 -5.52 -23.28 14.65
N ASN A 10 -5.63 -24.58 14.35
CA ASN A 10 -5.40 -25.10 13.00
C ASN A 10 -6.45 -24.59 12.00
N THR A 11 -7.72 -24.51 12.40
CA THR A 11 -8.78 -23.95 11.55
C THR A 11 -8.56 -22.46 11.29
N SER A 12 -8.18 -21.68 12.31
CA SER A 12 -7.86 -20.24 12.15
C SER A 12 -6.66 -20.03 11.23
N VAL A 13 -5.59 -20.83 11.38
CA VAL A 13 -4.42 -20.78 10.51
C VAL A 13 -4.77 -21.19 9.08
N ALA A 14 -5.59 -22.23 8.88
CA ALA A 14 -6.06 -22.66 7.56
C ALA A 14 -6.84 -21.55 6.85
N PHE A 15 -7.81 -20.91 7.51
CA PHE A 15 -8.55 -19.78 6.95
C PHE A 15 -7.63 -18.59 6.61
N GLN A 16 -6.65 -18.29 7.46
CA GLN A 16 -5.65 -17.25 7.17
C GLN A 16 -4.78 -17.60 5.95
N THR A 17 -4.41 -18.87 5.78
CA THR A 17 -3.64 -19.31 4.61
C THR A 17 -4.43 -19.21 3.30
N GLU A 18 -5.71 -19.61 3.30
CA GLU A 18 -6.58 -19.48 2.12
C GLU A 18 -6.78 -18.01 1.73
N TYR A 19 -7.05 -17.14 2.72
CA TYR A 19 -7.18 -15.70 2.50
C TYR A 19 -5.90 -15.10 1.88
N THR A 20 -4.72 -15.52 2.34
CA THR A 20 -3.44 -15.04 1.81
C THR A 20 -3.22 -15.44 0.35
N VAL A 21 -3.61 -16.67 -0.04
CA VAL A 21 -3.50 -17.15 -1.43
C VAL A 21 -4.45 -16.39 -2.36
N VAL A 22 -5.71 -16.21 -1.93
CA VAL A 22 -6.70 -15.43 -2.70
C VAL A 22 -6.25 -13.98 -2.85
N SER A 23 -5.84 -13.34 -1.76
CA SER A 23 -5.32 -11.97 -1.75
C SER A 23 -4.11 -11.80 -2.68
N SER A 24 -3.17 -12.75 -2.66
CA SER A 24 -2.00 -12.73 -3.56
C SER A 24 -2.39 -12.85 -5.03
N SER A 25 -3.40 -13.66 -5.34
CA SER A 25 -3.94 -13.81 -6.70
C SER A 25 -4.63 -12.52 -7.16
N CYS A 26 -5.40 -11.87 -6.29
CA CYS A 26 -5.99 -10.56 -6.55
C CYS A 26 -4.93 -9.48 -6.81
N CYS A 27 -3.90 -9.42 -5.96
CA CYS A 27 -2.79 -8.47 -6.13
C CYS A 27 -2.06 -8.66 -7.46
N THR A 28 -1.89 -9.91 -7.89
CA THR A 28 -1.28 -10.23 -9.19
C THR A 28 -2.14 -9.70 -10.35
N SER A 29 -3.45 -9.94 -10.32
CA SER A 29 -4.39 -9.40 -11.31
C SER A 29 -4.39 -7.87 -11.34
N LEU A 30 -4.38 -7.24 -10.16
CA LEU A 30 -4.28 -5.79 -10.02
C LEU A 30 -2.96 -5.25 -10.60
N ASP A 31 -1.81 -5.88 -10.32
CA ASP A 31 -0.52 -5.45 -10.87
C ASP A 31 -0.52 -5.50 -12.40
N TYR A 32 -1.13 -6.53 -13.00
CA TYR A 32 -1.27 -6.60 -14.47
C TYR A 32 -2.12 -5.45 -15.02
N ILE A 33 -3.28 -5.18 -14.41
CA ILE A 33 -4.18 -4.07 -14.79
C ILE A 33 -3.45 -2.73 -14.70
N VAL A 34 -2.86 -2.45 -13.54
CA VAL A 34 -2.16 -1.20 -13.25
C VAL A 34 -0.95 -1.02 -14.15
N THR A 35 -0.17 -2.08 -14.38
CA THR A 35 0.97 -2.05 -15.31
C THR A 35 0.53 -1.75 -16.74
N TYR A 36 -0.58 -2.34 -17.18
CA TYR A 36 -1.12 -2.09 -18.50
C TYR A 36 -1.49 -0.61 -18.66
N LEU A 37 -2.22 -0.05 -17.69
CA LEU A 37 -2.65 1.35 -17.70
C LEU A 37 -1.46 2.31 -17.69
N PHE A 38 -0.49 2.08 -16.81
CA PHE A 38 0.71 2.91 -16.70
C PHE A 38 1.46 2.96 -18.04
N LYS A 39 1.63 1.80 -18.70
CA LYS A 39 2.25 1.73 -20.02
C LYS A 39 1.42 2.41 -21.11
N HIS A 40 0.09 2.39 -21.02
CA HIS A 40 -0.77 2.96 -22.04
C HIS A 40 -0.82 4.49 -21.93
N ILE A 41 -1.00 5.02 -20.71
CA ILE A 41 -1.00 6.47 -20.43
C ILE A 41 0.37 7.07 -20.78
N ALA A 42 1.48 6.41 -20.41
CA ALA A 42 2.82 6.87 -20.77
C ALA A 42 3.08 6.89 -22.30
N LYS A 43 2.33 6.10 -23.08
CA LYS A 43 2.44 6.02 -24.54
C LYS A 43 1.54 7.01 -25.29
N GLU A 44 0.48 7.54 -24.67
CA GLU A 44 -0.42 8.48 -25.35
C GLU A 44 0.26 9.81 -25.77
N GLY A 45 1.43 10.12 -25.20
CA GLY A 45 2.29 11.23 -25.68
C GLY A 45 3.10 10.95 -26.96
N LYS A 46 3.12 9.72 -27.49
CA LYS A 46 3.91 9.32 -28.68
C LYS A 46 3.10 8.40 -29.59
N LYS A 47 2.46 8.98 -30.62
CA LYS A 47 1.74 8.40 -31.79
C LYS A 47 1.25 6.93 -31.71
N PRO A 48 -0.03 6.63 -32.03
CA PRO A 48 -0.59 5.29 -31.87
C PRO A 48 -0.10 4.35 -32.98
N LEU A 49 0.72 3.36 -32.64
CA LEU A 49 1.09 2.26 -33.54
C LEU A 49 0.43 0.95 -33.09
N ARG A 50 -0.61 0.58 -33.86
CA ARG A 50 -1.07 -0.77 -34.24
C ARG A 50 -0.92 -1.89 -33.19
N CYS A 51 -1.98 -2.09 -32.44
CA CYS A 51 -2.56 -3.42 -32.18
C CYS A 51 -4.07 -3.16 -32.12
N ARG A 52 -4.96 -3.93 -32.77
CA ARG A 52 -6.37 -3.51 -32.95
C ARG A 52 -7.37 -4.21 -32.03
N GLU A 53 -7.04 -5.37 -31.46
CA GLU A 53 -8.00 -6.20 -30.71
C GLU A 53 -7.71 -6.25 -29.20
N ALA A 54 -6.47 -6.53 -28.78
CA ALA A 54 -6.03 -6.40 -27.37
C ALA A 54 -6.17 -4.96 -26.82
N THR A 55 -6.25 -4.00 -27.73
CA THR A 55 -6.35 -2.57 -27.45
C THR A 55 -7.79 -2.14 -27.19
N GLN A 56 -8.81 -2.86 -27.67
CA GLN A 56 -10.19 -2.45 -27.43
C GLN A 56 -10.63 -2.72 -25.99
N ALA A 57 -10.31 -3.89 -25.44
CA ALA A 57 -10.59 -4.20 -24.03
C ALA A 57 -9.78 -3.29 -23.09
N GLY A 58 -8.51 -3.06 -23.41
CA GLY A 58 -7.67 -2.15 -22.64
C GLY A 58 -8.07 -0.68 -22.75
N GLN A 59 -8.56 -0.22 -23.91
CA GLN A 59 -9.16 1.11 -24.08
C GLN A 59 -10.44 1.26 -23.29
N ARG A 60 -11.31 0.23 -23.26
CA ARG A 60 -12.51 0.25 -22.41
C ARG A 60 -12.16 0.33 -20.94
N LEU A 61 -11.12 -0.39 -20.50
CA LEU A 61 -10.62 -0.33 -19.12
C LEU A 61 -10.06 1.06 -18.80
N LEU A 62 -9.23 1.63 -19.68
CA LEU A 62 -8.70 2.98 -19.52
C LEU A 62 -9.83 4.01 -19.43
N HIS A 63 -10.80 3.93 -20.33
CA HIS A 63 -11.98 4.79 -20.33
C HIS A 63 -12.80 4.61 -19.05
N PHE A 64 -13.04 3.37 -18.61
CA PHE A 64 -13.73 3.09 -17.35
C PHE A 64 -13.00 3.77 -16.18
N MET A 65 -11.68 3.73 -16.13
CA MET A 65 -10.92 4.31 -15.03
C MET A 65 -10.81 5.82 -15.09
N GLN A 66 -10.83 6.41 -16.28
CA GLN A 66 -10.99 7.86 -16.45
C GLN A 66 -12.37 8.34 -15.98
N GLN A 67 -13.42 7.54 -16.19
CA GLN A 67 -14.78 7.85 -15.74
C GLN A 67 -15.01 7.54 -14.25
N ASN A 68 -14.16 6.71 -13.65
CA ASN A 68 -14.29 6.27 -12.26
C ASN A 68 -12.95 6.44 -11.51
N PRO A 69 -12.46 7.67 -11.33
CA PRO A 69 -11.19 7.94 -10.66
C PRO A 69 -11.17 7.43 -9.21
N ASP A 70 -12.33 7.40 -8.56
CA ASP A 70 -12.51 6.94 -7.18
C ASP A 70 -12.14 5.46 -7.00
N VAL A 71 -12.23 4.63 -8.05
CA VAL A 71 -11.89 3.20 -7.98
C VAL A 71 -10.40 3.00 -7.73
N LEU A 72 -9.55 3.78 -8.42
CA LEU A 72 -8.10 3.75 -8.21
C LEU A 72 -7.74 4.19 -6.79
N GLN A 73 -8.40 5.25 -6.31
CA GLN A 73 -8.23 5.76 -4.97
C GLN A 73 -8.63 4.71 -3.93
N GLN A 74 -9.80 4.08 -4.08
CA GLN A 74 -10.27 3.05 -3.17
C GLN A 74 -9.31 1.85 -3.14
N MET A 75 -8.83 1.39 -4.31
CA MET A 75 -7.84 0.31 -4.37
C MET A 75 -6.55 0.70 -3.63
N MET A 76 -6.04 1.91 -3.84
CA MET A 76 -4.84 2.40 -3.15
C MET A 76 -5.05 2.47 -1.64
N SER A 77 -6.19 3.01 -1.19
CA SER A 77 -6.56 3.10 0.22
C SER A 77 -6.66 1.74 0.88
N VAL A 78 -7.31 0.77 0.22
CA VAL A 78 -7.41 -0.60 0.75
C VAL A 78 -6.02 -1.23 0.91
N LEU A 79 -5.17 -1.17 -0.13
CA LEU A 79 -3.84 -1.76 -0.04
C LEU A 79 -2.97 -1.05 1.01
N MET A 80 -3.06 0.28 1.14
CA MET A 80 -2.31 1.02 2.16
C MET A 80 -2.78 0.66 3.56
N ASN A 81 -4.11 0.56 3.79
CA ASN A 81 -4.65 0.15 5.08
C ASN A 81 -4.22 -1.27 5.45
N THR A 82 -4.21 -2.20 4.48
CA THR A 82 -3.67 -3.55 4.69
C THR A 82 -2.19 -3.52 5.10
N ILE A 83 -1.36 -2.64 4.51
CA ILE A 83 0.05 -2.52 4.90
C ILE A 83 0.22 -1.94 6.30
N VAL A 84 -0.51 -0.87 6.61
CA VAL A 84 -0.31 -0.10 7.85
C VAL A 84 -0.95 -0.78 9.05
N PHE A 85 -2.13 -1.35 8.90
CA PHE A 85 -2.97 -1.77 10.03
C PHE A 85 -3.15 -3.29 10.16
N GLU A 86 -2.87 -4.07 9.11
CA GLU A 86 -3.08 -5.53 9.12
C GLU A 86 -1.77 -6.32 9.24
N ASP A 87 -1.89 -7.60 9.59
CA ASP A 87 -0.80 -8.56 9.47
C ASP A 87 -0.61 -8.95 7.99
N CYS A 88 0.00 -8.06 7.21
CA CYS A 88 0.19 -8.23 5.77
C CYS A 88 1.24 -9.33 5.45
N ARG A 89 0.79 -10.58 5.39
CA ARG A 89 1.64 -11.75 5.11
C ARG A 89 2.07 -11.87 3.65
N ASN A 90 1.35 -11.24 2.74
CA ASN A 90 1.65 -11.21 1.31
C ASN A 90 2.18 -9.84 0.85
N GLN A 91 3.00 -9.18 1.69
CA GLN A 91 3.56 -7.86 1.44
C GLN A 91 4.18 -7.71 0.04
N TRP A 92 4.92 -8.72 -0.44
CA TRP A 92 5.53 -8.69 -1.77
C TRP A 92 4.47 -8.59 -2.86
N SER A 93 3.41 -9.39 -2.77
CA SER A 93 2.26 -9.35 -3.68
C SER A 93 1.56 -7.99 -3.63
N VAL A 94 1.30 -7.45 -2.43
CA VAL A 94 0.61 -6.16 -2.23
C VAL A 94 1.45 -4.98 -2.73
N SER A 95 2.77 -5.03 -2.57
CA SER A 95 3.67 -3.92 -2.91
C SER A 95 3.66 -3.56 -4.40
N ARG A 96 3.50 -4.56 -5.28
CA ARG A 96 3.56 -4.37 -6.74
C ARG A 96 2.39 -3.57 -7.31
N PRO A 97 1.11 -3.93 -7.07
CA PRO A 97 -0.02 -3.12 -7.49
C PRO A 97 -0.03 -1.77 -6.76
N LEU A 98 0.38 -1.71 -5.49
CA LEU A 98 0.44 -0.45 -4.75
C LEU A 98 1.40 0.56 -5.39
N LEU A 99 2.61 0.15 -5.76
CA LEU A 99 3.55 1.04 -6.48
C LEU A 99 2.92 1.59 -7.75
N GLY A 100 2.32 0.72 -8.56
CA GLY A 100 1.73 1.17 -9.81
C GLY A 100 0.52 2.09 -9.61
N LEU A 101 -0.30 1.88 -8.58
CA LEU A 101 -1.38 2.80 -8.22
C LEU A 101 -0.83 4.18 -7.81
N ILE A 102 0.23 4.20 -7.00
CA ILE A 102 0.89 5.45 -6.56
C ILE A 102 1.41 6.22 -7.77
N LEU A 103 2.13 5.56 -8.69
CA LEU A 103 2.68 6.21 -9.88
C LEU A 103 1.61 6.63 -10.89
N LEU A 104 0.44 5.96 -10.92
CA LEU A 104 -0.69 6.37 -11.74
C LEU A 104 -1.44 7.58 -11.18
N ASN A 105 -1.43 7.77 -9.86
CA ASN A 105 -2.21 8.81 -9.20
C ASN A 105 -1.48 9.37 -7.96
N GLU A 106 -0.39 10.08 -8.20
CA GLU A 106 0.44 10.69 -7.15
C GLU A 106 -0.34 11.68 -6.27
N LYS A 107 -1.31 12.40 -6.87
CA LYS A 107 -2.16 13.34 -6.16
C LYS A 107 -2.97 12.62 -5.08
N CYS A 108 -3.65 11.54 -5.44
CA CYS A 108 -4.40 10.71 -4.50
C CYS A 108 -3.50 10.14 -3.40
N PHE A 109 -2.29 9.68 -3.74
CA PHE A 109 -1.34 9.20 -2.74
C PHE A 109 -0.93 10.30 -1.75
N SER A 110 -0.69 11.53 -2.24
CA SER A 110 -0.37 12.67 -1.37
C SER A 110 -1.52 13.05 -0.44
N GLU A 111 -2.76 13.00 -0.93
CA GLU A 111 -3.97 13.25 -0.12
C GLU A 111 -4.17 12.16 0.95
N LEU A 112 -3.98 10.89 0.57
CA LEU A 112 -4.03 9.76 1.51
C LEU A 112 -2.98 9.93 2.61
N ARG A 113 -1.73 10.24 2.23
CA ARG A 113 -0.64 10.52 3.16
C ARG A 113 -1.01 11.64 4.14
N ALA A 114 -1.49 12.78 3.63
CA ALA A 114 -1.88 13.91 4.45
C ALA A 114 -3.00 13.51 5.42
N SER A 115 -4.06 12.87 4.93
CA SER A 115 -5.16 12.39 5.77
C SER A 115 -4.70 11.44 6.87
N LEU A 116 -3.76 10.52 6.58
CA LEU A 116 -3.24 9.60 7.59
C LEU A 116 -2.41 10.34 8.65
N ILE A 117 -1.55 11.28 8.24
CA ILE A 117 -0.71 12.06 9.16
C ILE A 117 -1.57 12.99 10.03
N ASP A 118 -2.48 13.75 9.42
CA ASP A 118 -3.32 14.74 10.10
C ASP A 118 -4.30 14.10 11.09
N SER A 119 -4.63 12.80 10.89
CA SER A 119 -5.43 12.02 11.84
C SER A 119 -4.70 11.70 13.14
N GLN A 120 -3.39 11.92 13.21
CA GLN A 120 -2.55 11.55 14.35
C GLN A 120 -2.15 12.79 15.18
N PRO A 121 -1.88 12.62 16.49
CA PRO A 121 -1.40 13.71 17.34
C PRO A 121 -0.13 14.38 16.78
N LEU A 122 -0.02 15.71 16.93
CA LEU A 122 1.11 16.54 16.46
C LEU A 122 2.50 15.91 16.72
N PRO A 123 2.81 15.34 17.90
CA PRO A 123 4.13 14.74 18.15
C PRO A 123 4.48 13.56 17.24
N LYS A 124 3.47 12.82 16.73
CA LYS A 124 3.65 11.66 15.85
C LYS A 124 3.73 12.06 14.37
N GLN A 125 3.23 13.23 13.99
CA GLN A 125 3.07 13.61 12.59
C GLN A 125 4.39 13.64 11.81
N GLU A 126 5.46 14.20 12.41
CA GLU A 126 6.77 14.26 11.73
C GLU A 126 7.40 12.88 11.54
N ALA A 127 7.25 11.97 12.51
CA ALA A 127 7.73 10.60 12.39
C ALA A 127 7.01 9.86 11.25
N LEU A 128 5.68 10.03 11.14
CA LEU A 128 4.88 9.44 10.06
C LEU A 128 5.23 10.06 8.70
N ALA A 129 5.45 11.38 8.65
CA ALA A 129 5.92 12.07 7.45
C ALA A 129 7.26 11.50 6.97
N GLN A 130 8.20 11.25 7.89
CA GLN A 130 9.48 10.61 7.57
C GLN A 130 9.30 9.18 7.06
N CYS A 131 8.40 8.39 7.64
CA CYS A 131 8.08 7.04 7.14
C CYS A 131 7.67 7.10 5.66
N PHE A 132 6.75 8.01 5.29
CA PHE A 132 6.32 8.18 3.90
C PHE A 132 7.43 8.70 2.97
N ARG A 133 8.36 9.52 3.46
CA ARG A 133 9.55 9.92 2.68
C ARG A 133 10.43 8.71 2.37
N ASN A 134 10.73 7.90 3.39
CA ASN A 134 11.54 6.68 3.24
C ASN A 134 10.87 5.66 2.31
N LEU A 135 9.54 5.56 2.34
CA LEU A 135 8.77 4.69 1.44
C LEU A 135 9.09 4.97 -0.03
N MET A 136 9.20 6.24 -0.41
CA MET A 136 9.42 6.67 -1.79
C MET A 136 10.90 6.93 -2.13
N GLU A 137 11.81 6.70 -1.19
CA GLU A 137 13.23 6.97 -1.40
C GLU A 137 13.82 6.09 -2.51
N GLY A 138 14.39 6.74 -3.53
CA GLY A 138 14.97 6.05 -4.69
C GLY A 138 13.96 5.35 -5.60
N VAL A 139 12.66 5.62 -5.43
CA VAL A 139 11.61 5.14 -6.34
C VAL A 139 11.54 6.05 -7.57
N GLU A 140 11.65 5.45 -8.75
CA GLU A 140 11.60 6.15 -10.03
C GLU A 140 10.19 6.14 -10.65
N GLN A 141 9.97 6.99 -11.67
CA GLN A 141 8.73 7.04 -12.46
C GLN A 141 8.63 5.93 -13.51
N ASN A 142 8.78 4.67 -13.08
CA ASN A 142 8.64 3.51 -13.95
C ASN A 142 8.25 2.24 -13.18
N LEU A 143 7.77 1.24 -13.92
CA LEU A 143 7.45 -0.08 -13.39
C LEU A 143 8.49 -1.11 -13.83
N SER A 144 9.78 -0.80 -13.71
CA SER A 144 10.84 -1.80 -13.91
C SER A 144 10.89 -2.78 -12.73
N ILE A 145 11.49 -3.95 -12.94
CA ILE A 145 11.69 -4.96 -11.88
C ILE A 145 12.51 -4.35 -10.74
N LYS A 146 13.63 -3.70 -11.08
CA LYS A 146 14.52 -3.02 -10.11
C LYS A 146 13.77 -2.00 -9.26
N ASN A 147 12.89 -1.19 -9.88
CA ASN A 147 12.14 -0.18 -9.15
C ASN A 147 11.06 -0.79 -8.25
N ARG A 148 10.39 -1.86 -8.70
CA ARG A 148 9.47 -2.64 -7.85
C ARG A 148 10.20 -3.21 -6.64
N ASP A 149 11.36 -3.85 -6.84
CA ASP A 149 12.13 -4.45 -5.75
C ASP A 149 12.59 -3.39 -4.74
N ARG A 150 13.01 -2.21 -5.22
CA ARG A 150 13.32 -1.05 -4.36
C ARG A 150 12.11 -0.65 -3.51
N PHE A 151 10.94 -0.47 -4.12
CA PHE A 151 9.73 -0.12 -3.38
C PHE A 151 9.34 -1.20 -2.37
N THR A 152 9.43 -2.49 -2.72
CA THR A 152 9.15 -3.60 -1.79
C THR A 152 10.08 -3.59 -0.57
N GLN A 153 11.37 -3.26 -0.76
CA GLN A 153 12.33 -3.10 0.34
C GLN A 153 11.94 -1.93 1.24
N ASN A 154 11.69 -0.76 0.65
CA ASN A 154 11.25 0.43 1.39
C ASN A 154 9.95 0.16 2.17
N LEU A 155 9.00 -0.57 1.59
CA LEU A 155 7.73 -0.90 2.22
C LEU A 155 7.90 -1.78 3.49
N SER A 156 8.91 -2.65 3.50
CA SER A 156 9.25 -3.46 4.68
C SER A 156 9.71 -2.58 5.84
N VAL A 157 10.55 -1.59 5.54
CA VAL A 157 11.04 -0.59 6.51
C VAL A 157 9.88 0.30 6.97
N PHE A 158 9.12 0.84 6.03
CA PHE A 158 7.93 1.65 6.28
C PHE A 158 6.96 0.98 7.26
N ARG A 159 6.62 -0.30 7.05
CA ARG A 159 5.67 -1.01 7.93
C ARG A 159 6.16 -1.11 9.36
N ARG A 160 7.45 -1.41 9.54
CA ARG A 160 8.08 -1.47 10.87
C ARG A 160 8.07 -0.10 11.54
N ASP A 161 8.54 0.92 10.84
CA ASP A 161 8.69 2.27 11.38
C ASP A 161 7.31 2.91 11.66
N MET A 162 6.30 2.65 10.82
CA MET A 162 4.90 3.01 11.07
C MET A 162 4.36 2.37 12.34
N THR A 163 4.63 1.07 12.55
CA THR A 163 4.20 0.36 13.76
C THR A 163 4.81 0.97 15.01
N GLU A 164 6.08 1.37 14.95
CA GLU A 164 6.79 2.04 16.05
C GLU A 164 6.24 3.46 16.30
N ALA A 165 6.07 4.25 15.24
CA ALA A 165 5.57 5.62 15.32
C ALA A 165 4.13 5.69 15.86
N LEU A 166 3.30 4.70 15.57
CA LEU A 166 1.93 4.63 16.08
C LEU A 166 1.86 4.12 17.54
N ARG A 167 2.80 3.26 17.96
CA ARG A 167 2.84 2.66 19.31
C ARG A 167 3.37 3.56 20.43
N SER A 168 3.97 4.70 20.11
CA SER A 168 4.66 5.59 21.06
C SER A 168 3.73 6.36 22.04
N ASP A 169 2.72 5.69 22.56
CA ASP A 169 1.96 6.09 23.75
C ASP A 169 2.54 5.35 24.95
N SER A 170 3.44 5.95 25.77
CA SER A 170 3.69 5.58 27.20
C SER A 170 5.05 6.01 27.82
N SER A 171 5.71 7.11 27.45
CA SER A 171 6.91 7.53 28.21
C SER A 171 7.23 9.01 28.21
N THR A 172 6.25 9.86 28.53
CA THR A 172 6.57 11.21 29.02
C THR A 172 5.55 11.72 30.02
N GLU A 173 5.45 11.04 31.17
CA GLU A 173 5.15 11.75 32.41
C GLU A 173 6.47 11.94 33.16
N PRO A 174 7.01 13.17 33.27
CA PRO A 174 7.84 13.48 34.41
C PRO A 174 6.91 13.53 35.62
N CYS A 175 6.99 12.51 36.47
CA CYS A 175 6.38 12.49 37.79
C CYS A 175 6.84 13.72 38.57
N SER A 176 6.07 14.81 38.53
CA SER A 176 6.26 15.98 39.40
C SER A 176 5.59 15.68 40.73
N LEU A 177 6.17 14.75 41.48
CA LEU A 177 5.91 14.56 42.90
C LEU A 177 7.20 14.90 43.63
N ASP A 178 7.45 16.19 43.81
CA ASP A 178 8.37 16.65 44.85
C ASP A 178 7.83 17.91 45.55
N MET A 179 7.52 17.68 46.82
CA MET A 179 7.72 18.56 47.98
C MET A 179 7.07 19.94 48.01
N MET A 180 6.05 20.08 48.86
CA MET A 180 6.14 21.06 49.96
C MET A 180 5.57 20.45 51.25
N SER A 181 6.40 20.51 52.28
CA SER A 181 6.11 20.27 53.70
C SER A 181 5.13 21.29 54.28
#